data_AF-A0A970USN6-F1
#
_entry.id   AF-A0A970USN6-F1
#
_cell.length_a   1.000
_cell.length_b   1.000
_cell.length_c   1.000
_cell.angle_alpha   90.00
_cell.angle_beta   90.00
_cell.angle_gamma   90.00
#
_symmetry.space_group_name_H-M   'P 1'
#
loop_
_entity.id
_entity.type
_entity.pdbx_description
1 polymer ?
#
loop_
_entity_poly.entity_id
_entity_poly.type
_entity_poly.pdbx_seq_one_letter_code
_entity_poly.pdbx_strand_id
1 'polypeptide(L)' 'MIETLLNHRSIRKFKQAPVEQEKLKRIMEAASRASTTGNMQVYSIVVTSDEEIKRQLWESHFR' A
#
# COMPACT_ATOMS: atom_id res chain seq x y z
N MET A 1 -4.81 18.29 -5.44
CA MET A 1 -4.39 17.06 -6.16
C MET A 1 -3.00 17.24 -6.77
N ILE A 2 -2.80 18.18 -7.71
CA ILE A 2 -1.48 18.41 -8.35
C ILE A 2 -0.39 18.70 -7.32
N GLU A 3 -0.63 19.60 -6.37
CA GLU A 3 0.32 19.93 -5.30
C GLU A 3 0.73 18.70 -4.46
N THR A 4 -0.23 17.85 -4.10
CA THR A 4 0.03 16.61 -3.36
C THR A 4 0.94 15.66 -4.13
N LEU A 5 0.76 15.57 -5.46
CA LEU A 5 1.58 14.73 -6.32
C LEU A 5 3.01 15.28 -6.44
N LEU A 6 3.16 16.61 -6.63
CA LEU A 6 4.47 17.25 -6.78
C LEU A 6 5.27 17.30 -5.47
N ASN A 7 4.59 17.31 -4.33
CA ASN A 7 5.21 17.28 -3.00
C ASN A 7 5.50 15.86 -2.48
N HIS A 8 5.24 14.81 -3.27
CA HIS A 8 5.47 13.43 -2.86
C HIS A 8 6.95 13.19 -2.52
N ARG A 9 7.19 12.51 -1.40
CA ARG A 9 8.50 11.98 -1.01
C ARG A 9 8.36 10.64 -0.32
N SER A 10 9.31 9.73 -0.54
CA SER A 10 9.31 8.42 0.12
C SER A 10 9.55 8.55 1.62
N ILE A 11 8.66 7.99 2.42
CA ILE A 11 8.79 7.92 3.88
C ILE A 11 9.34 6.55 4.26
N ARG A 12 10.36 6.51 5.14
CA ARG A 12 11.02 5.25 5.60
C ARG A 12 11.03 5.08 7.12
N LYS A 13 10.36 5.98 7.86
CA LYS A 13 10.19 5.90 9.31
C LYS A 13 8.72 6.16 9.63
N PHE A 14 8.06 5.17 10.20
CA PHE A 14 6.62 5.18 10.46
C PHE A 14 6.35 5.13 11.97
N LYS A 15 5.15 5.56 12.37
CA LYS A 15 4.68 5.41 13.76
C LYS A 15 4.30 3.95 14.01
N GLN A 16 4.40 3.48 15.26
CA GLN A 16 3.90 2.17 15.70
C GLN A 16 2.37 2.18 15.90
N ALA A 17 1.65 2.82 14.98
CA ALA A 17 0.19 2.90 15.01
C ALA A 17 -0.35 2.13 13.80
N PRO A 18 -1.36 1.24 13.99
CA PRO A 18 -1.97 0.55 12.86
C PRO A 18 -2.70 1.54 11.95
N VAL A 19 -2.80 1.20 10.67
CA VAL A 19 -3.62 1.96 9.71
C VAL A 19 -5.09 1.64 9.97
N GLU A 20 -5.92 2.67 10.07
CA GLU A 20 -7.37 2.49 10.20
C GLU A 20 -7.95 1.74 9.00
N GLN A 21 -8.83 0.77 9.28
CA GLN A 21 -9.42 -0.10 8.23
C GLN A 21 -10.16 0.69 7.15
N GLU A 22 -10.85 1.76 7.50
CA GLU A 22 -11.54 2.61 6.52
C GLU A 22 -10.56 3.30 5.56
N LYS A 23 -9.44 3.82 6.08
CA LYS A 23 -8.39 4.44 5.26
C LYS A 23 -7.79 3.43 4.30
N LEU A 24 -7.50 2.23 4.78
CA LEU A 24 -7.00 1.13 3.95
C LEU A 24 -8.00 0.80 2.84
N LYS A 25 -9.29 0.59 3.17
CA LYS A 25 -10.34 0.29 2.19
C LYS A 25 -10.44 1.36 1.10
N ARG A 26 -10.42 2.65 1.48
CA ARG A 26 -10.46 3.78 0.54
C ARG A 26 -9.26 3.79 -0.42
N ILE A 27 -8.07 3.46 0.07
CA ILE A 27 -6.86 3.36 -0.77
C ILE A 27 -7.00 2.19 -1.77
N MET A 28 -7.49 1.05 -1.30
CA MET A 28 -7.67 -0.15 -2.15
C MET A 28 -8.71 0.09 -3.25
N GLU A 29 -9.81 0.76 -2.92
CA GLU A 29 -10.83 1.17 -3.90
C GLU A 29 -10.28 2.19 -4.90
N ALA A 30 -9.51 3.19 -4.45
CA ALA A 30 -8.88 4.12 -5.38
C ALA A 30 -7.87 3.41 -6.32
N ALA A 31 -7.09 2.47 -5.79
CA ALA A 31 -6.13 1.69 -6.56
C ALA A 31 -6.83 0.82 -7.63
N SER A 32 -7.98 0.21 -7.29
CA SER A 32 -8.72 -0.64 -8.23
C SER A 32 -9.37 0.10 -9.39
N ARG A 33 -9.48 1.44 -9.30
CA ARG A 33 -10.03 2.31 -10.35
C ARG A 33 -8.98 2.77 -11.36
N ALA A 34 -7.71 2.43 -11.17
CA ALA A 34 -6.67 2.68 -12.16
C ALA A 34 -6.99 1.94 -13.47
N SER A 35 -6.68 2.56 -14.61
CA SER A 35 -6.90 1.92 -15.91
C SER A 35 -6.06 0.65 -16.04
N THR A 36 -6.68 -0.41 -16.55
CA THR A 36 -6.01 -1.68 -16.86
C THR A 36 -6.36 -2.11 -18.27
N THR A 37 -5.46 -2.84 -18.93
CA THR A 37 -5.71 -3.39 -20.27
C THR A 37 -7.00 -4.18 -20.26
N GLY A 38 -7.96 -3.77 -21.10
CA GLY A 38 -9.26 -4.44 -21.23
C GLY A 38 -10.10 -4.52 -19.94
N ASN A 39 -9.83 -3.68 -18.93
CA ASN A 39 -10.43 -3.78 -17.59
C ASN A 39 -10.23 -5.16 -16.92
N MET A 40 -9.16 -5.87 -17.28
CA MET A 40 -8.96 -7.26 -16.84
C MET A 40 -8.53 -7.36 -15.37
N GLN A 41 -8.03 -6.28 -14.76
CA GLN A 41 -7.61 -6.24 -13.36
C GLN A 41 -6.64 -7.39 -13.00
N VAL A 42 -5.63 -7.62 -13.85
CA VAL A 42 -4.64 -8.71 -13.74
C VAL A 42 -3.59 -8.46 -12.65
N TYR A 43 -4.04 -8.22 -11.43
CA TYR A 43 -3.19 -8.09 -10.25
C TYR A 43 -3.95 -8.52 -9.00
N SER A 44 -3.23 -8.71 -7.91
CA SER A 44 -3.79 -8.87 -6.58
C SER A 44 -2.98 -8.03 -5.61
N ILE A 45 -3.67 -7.45 -4.62
CA ILE A 45 -3.01 -6.68 -3.56
C ILE A 45 -3.18 -7.49 -2.28
N VAL A 46 -2.06 -7.95 -1.73
CA VAL A 46 -2.03 -8.71 -0.47
C VAL A 46 -1.75 -7.73 0.67
N VAL A 47 -2.66 -7.69 1.64
CA VAL A 47 -2.49 -6.86 2.84
C VAL A 47 -1.86 -7.71 3.94
N THR A 48 -0.59 -7.45 4.25
CA THR A 48 0.10 -8.09 5.38
C THR A 48 -0.09 -7.27 6.65
N SER A 49 -1.02 -7.68 7.50
CA SER A 49 -1.25 -7.05 8.82
C SER A 49 -0.54 -7.76 9.97
N ASP A 50 -0.25 -9.05 9.83
CA ASP A 50 0.41 -9.86 10.84
C ASP A 50 1.89 -9.45 11.01
N GLU A 51 2.31 -9.22 12.25
CA GLU A 51 3.67 -8.74 12.56
C GLU A 51 4.75 -9.78 12.31
N GLU A 52 4.45 -11.07 12.51
CA GLU A 52 5.40 -12.14 12.25
C GLU A 52 5.64 -12.32 10.74
N ILE A 53 4.59 -12.24 9.93
CA ILE A 53 4.75 -12.23 8.46
C ILE A 53 5.54 -11.00 8.00
N LYS A 54 5.30 -9.81 8.58
CA LYS A 54 6.10 -8.61 8.27
C LYS A 54 7.58 -8.81 8.59
N ARG A 55 7.90 -9.46 9.71
CA ARG A 55 9.28 -9.77 10.10
C ARG A 55 9.95 -10.69 9.08
N GLN A 56 9.26 -11.72 8.62
CA GLN A 56 9.76 -12.63 7.58
C GLN A 56 9.97 -11.92 6.23
N LEU A 57 9.03 -11.05 5.83
CA LEU A 57 9.18 -10.24 4.61
C LEU A 57 10.35 -9.27 4.70
N TRP A 58 10.60 -8.67 5.87
CA TRP A 58 11.74 -7.77 6.07
C TRP A 58 13.07 -8.46 5.76
N GLU A 59 13.24 -9.71 6.19
CA GLU A 59 14.45 -10.50 5.90
C GLU A 59 14.67 -10.72 4.40
N SER A 60 13.60 -10.78 3.59
CA SER A 60 13.68 -10.97 2.14
C SER A 60 13.96 -9.68 1.35
N HIS A 61 13.70 -8.51 1.95
CA HIS A 61 13.73 -7.23 1.24
C HIS A 61 14.86 -6.29 1.68
N PHE A 62 15.25 -6.33 2.96
CA PHE A 62 16.07 -5.26 3.55
C PHE A 62 17.18 -5.75 4.50
N ARG A 63 17.34 -7.07 4.66
CA ARG A 63 18.49 -7.66 5.36
C ARG A 63 19.70 -7.70 4.45
#